data_AF-A0A5S4EWA2-F1
#
_entry.id   AF-A0A5S4EWA2-F1
#
_cell.length_a   1.000
_cell.length_b   1.000
_cell.length_c   1.000
_cell.angle_alpha   90.00
_cell.angle_beta   90.00
_cell.angle_gamma   90.00
#
_symmetry.space_group_name_H-M   'P 1'
#
loop_
_entity.id
_entity.type
_entity.pdbx_description
1 polymer ?
#
loop_
_entity_poly.entity_id
_entity_poly.type
_entity_poly.pdbx_seq_one_letter_code
_entity_poly.pdbx_strand_id
1 'polypeptide(L)'
;MPRFTALRAGITITLIAAFGLAATASPALAAPDLQLPFPCGQQWRLDTWAHAPALDMVKEPDQHGTEGAALVAPAAGTVNQSFYHSNAGNVIQINHGGGYYTTYLHLESRAVSVGASVQMGTTIGRVGKSGPTSNGHPHLHFELGYDSDGNGSASWGFAGSERVRPTFNGVTYGAANNQTWRNVTSRNCGAPTGTASVYGVLPDGRLTYTAIDAATGRRTHGAVTSTATLGFTPKAMATLNFNTILVTEDGPEGKLYRIDVISNRDSVVFNQPLLLGTGFTHELLAYDGNSHLFGIAGGVLRRYTVNAAKPARANILAGELIGSGFTLKTLTTTASNWLLGTTSSGLLIAYRINGIQDYTRFQLRDATWQVFDSLLSPGGGVYYGHRPEGSMHRYLDHNPHDGNADDLIGQGTVDTSGWTQTLMSAQPATVS
;
A
#
# COMPACT_ATOMS: atom_id res chain seq x y z
N MET A 1 -48.21 -82.80 19.86
CA MET A 1 -49.21 -81.85 19.31
C MET A 1 -49.18 -80.58 20.16
N PRO A 2 -49.41 -79.38 19.62
CA PRO A 2 -48.42 -78.38 19.23
C PRO A 2 -48.11 -77.29 20.29
N ARG A 3 -47.00 -76.57 20.02
CA ARG A 3 -46.64 -75.15 20.26
C ARG A 3 -47.46 -74.34 21.27
N PHE A 4 -46.78 -73.56 22.13
CA PHE A 4 -46.81 -72.08 22.13
C PHE A 4 -45.79 -71.54 23.15
N THR A 5 -44.62 -71.12 22.67
CA THR A 5 -43.65 -70.36 23.46
C THR A 5 -43.97 -68.87 23.29
N ALA A 6 -44.29 -68.18 24.38
CA ALA A 6 -44.61 -66.77 24.38
C ALA A 6 -43.38 -65.91 24.04
N LEU A 7 -43.43 -65.18 22.93
CA LEU A 7 -42.48 -64.12 22.61
C LEU A 7 -42.82 -62.88 23.46
N ARG A 8 -41.92 -62.45 24.34
CA ARG A 8 -41.93 -61.10 24.91
C ARG A 8 -41.35 -60.14 23.86
N ALA A 9 -42.20 -59.30 23.27
CA ALA A 9 -41.76 -58.18 22.45
C ALA A 9 -41.28 -57.04 23.38
N GLY A 10 -39.98 -56.83 23.45
CA GLY A 10 -39.40 -55.60 23.99
C GLY A 10 -39.51 -54.51 22.93
N ILE A 11 -40.28 -53.45 23.22
CA ILE A 11 -40.34 -52.26 22.38
C ILE A 11 -39.11 -51.41 22.68
N THR A 12 -38.15 -51.38 21.75
CA THR A 12 -37.04 -50.42 21.76
C THR A 12 -37.55 -49.12 21.15
N ILE A 13 -37.72 -48.07 21.97
CA ILE A 13 -37.99 -46.71 21.49
C ILE A 13 -36.64 -46.12 21.04
N THR A 14 -36.42 -46.05 19.74
CA THR A 14 -35.28 -45.32 19.17
C THR A 14 -35.64 -43.84 19.14
N LEU A 15 -35.08 -43.05 20.07
CA LEU A 15 -35.11 -41.58 19.97
C LEU A 15 -34.28 -41.17 18.75
N ILE A 16 -34.93 -40.70 17.69
CA ILE A 16 -34.27 -39.95 16.63
C ILE A 16 -34.15 -38.52 17.16
N ALA A 17 -32.95 -38.16 17.63
CA ALA A 17 -32.61 -36.77 17.90
C ALA A 17 -32.54 -36.02 16.56
N ALA A 18 -33.56 -35.23 16.26
CA ALA A 18 -33.52 -34.27 15.17
C ALA A 18 -32.50 -33.18 15.54
N PHE A 19 -31.27 -33.32 15.06
CA PHE A 19 -30.31 -32.21 15.02
C PHE A 19 -30.85 -31.17 14.04
N GLY A 20 -31.59 -30.19 14.57
CA GLY A 20 -31.83 -28.96 13.85
C GLY A 20 -30.48 -28.30 13.60
N LEU A 21 -30.01 -28.32 12.35
CA LEU A 21 -28.97 -27.42 11.90
C LEU A 21 -29.53 -26.00 12.03
N ALA A 22 -29.26 -25.35 13.15
CA ALA A 22 -29.33 -23.91 13.21
C ALA A 22 -28.27 -23.38 12.24
N ALA A 23 -28.71 -22.91 11.07
CA ALA A 23 -27.86 -22.14 10.18
C ALA A 23 -27.43 -20.90 10.95
N THR A 24 -26.20 -20.90 11.44
CA THR A 24 -25.59 -19.70 12.01
C THR A 24 -25.48 -18.69 10.89
N ALA A 25 -26.22 -17.58 10.98
CA ALA A 25 -26.07 -16.45 10.07
C ALA A 25 -24.58 -16.07 10.03
N SER A 26 -24.00 -16.07 8.83
CA SER A 26 -22.64 -15.57 8.62
C SER A 26 -22.55 -14.15 9.20
N PRO A 27 -21.48 -13.81 9.95
CA PRO A 27 -21.29 -12.44 10.39
C PRO A 27 -21.28 -11.53 9.15
N ALA A 28 -22.07 -10.46 9.18
CA ALA A 28 -22.06 -9.45 8.13
C ALA A 28 -20.61 -8.98 7.93
N LEU A 29 -20.07 -9.20 6.73
CA LEU A 29 -18.75 -8.68 6.37
C LEU A 29 -18.80 -7.15 6.51
N ALA A 30 -17.77 -6.58 7.14
CA ALA A 30 -17.67 -5.13 7.26
C ALA A 30 -17.73 -4.47 5.88
N ALA A 31 -18.37 -3.29 5.78
CA ALA A 31 -18.40 -2.52 4.55
C ALA A 31 -16.98 -2.32 4.01
N PRO A 32 -16.77 -2.44 2.69
CA PRO A 32 -15.46 -2.18 2.09
C PRO A 32 -15.03 -0.75 2.43
N ASP A 33 -13.74 -0.56 2.70
CA ASP A 33 -13.16 0.78 2.90
C ASP A 33 -13.08 1.48 1.54
N LEU A 34 -14.18 2.15 1.17
CA LEU A 34 -14.30 2.82 -0.11
C LEU A 34 -13.48 4.11 -0.09
N GLN A 35 -12.71 4.32 -1.14
CA GLN A 35 -12.14 5.61 -1.46
C GLN A 35 -13.07 6.42 -2.36
N LEU A 36 -12.89 7.75 -2.38
CA LEU A 36 -13.60 8.60 -3.34
C LEU A 36 -13.23 8.13 -4.77
N PRO A 37 -14.17 7.98 -5.73
CA PRO A 37 -13.92 7.28 -7.00
C PRO A 37 -13.15 8.12 -8.04
N PHE A 38 -12.24 8.99 -7.61
CA PHE A 38 -11.44 9.86 -8.47
C PHE A 38 -9.95 9.66 -8.20
N PRO A 39 -9.06 9.94 -9.16
CA PRO A 39 -7.63 9.83 -8.93
C PRO A 39 -7.16 10.59 -7.66
N CYS A 40 -6.19 10.00 -6.97
CA CYS A 40 -5.56 10.54 -5.77
C CYS A 40 -5.26 12.05 -5.85
N GLY A 41 -5.51 12.75 -4.75
CA GLY A 41 -5.26 14.19 -4.62
C GLY A 41 -6.29 15.10 -5.29
N GLN A 42 -7.20 14.58 -6.12
CA GLN A 42 -8.27 15.41 -6.68
C GLN A 42 -9.27 15.81 -5.59
N GLN A 43 -9.79 17.04 -5.70
CA GLN A 43 -10.82 17.58 -4.81
C GLN A 43 -12.14 17.73 -5.53
N TRP A 44 -13.22 17.33 -4.86
CA TRP A 44 -14.56 17.30 -5.43
C TRP A 44 -15.59 17.87 -4.45
N ARG A 45 -16.64 18.48 -5.01
CA ARG A 45 -17.87 18.76 -4.30
C ARG A 45 -18.79 17.55 -4.40
N LEU A 46 -19.39 17.16 -3.29
CA LEU A 46 -20.39 16.10 -3.19
C LEU A 46 -21.71 16.75 -2.78
N ASP A 47 -22.79 16.44 -3.48
CA ASP A 47 -24.14 16.94 -3.23
C ASP A 47 -25.16 15.79 -3.16
N THR A 48 -26.21 15.93 -2.37
CA THR A 48 -27.31 14.93 -2.27
C THR A 48 -28.60 15.35 -2.94
N TRP A 49 -28.79 16.66 -3.15
CA TRP A 49 -30.02 17.25 -3.69
C TRP A 49 -31.28 16.62 -3.10
N ALA A 50 -32.14 15.99 -3.90
CA ALA A 50 -33.39 15.38 -3.46
C ALA A 50 -33.33 13.84 -3.36
N HIS A 51 -32.16 13.23 -3.48
CA HIS A 51 -31.99 11.78 -3.68
C HIS A 51 -30.95 11.13 -2.77
N ALA A 52 -30.83 11.61 -1.52
CA ALA A 52 -30.04 10.93 -0.50
C ALA A 52 -30.47 9.46 -0.34
N PRO A 53 -29.54 8.52 -0.08
CA PRO A 53 -28.12 8.75 0.24
C PRO A 53 -27.18 8.79 -0.97
N ALA A 54 -27.70 8.82 -2.21
CA ALA A 54 -26.88 8.93 -3.41
C ALA A 54 -26.21 10.32 -3.49
N LEU A 55 -25.09 10.38 -4.24
CA LEU A 55 -24.24 11.56 -4.32
C LEU A 55 -24.02 11.98 -5.77
N ASP A 56 -24.19 13.26 -6.03
CA ASP A 56 -23.76 13.91 -7.26
C ASP A 56 -22.42 14.59 -6.99
N MET A 57 -21.40 14.26 -7.79
CA MET A 57 -20.04 14.74 -7.57
C MET A 57 -19.55 15.56 -8.76
N VAL A 58 -19.03 16.76 -8.48
CA VAL A 58 -18.51 17.70 -9.49
C VAL A 58 -17.24 18.39 -9.01
N LYS A 59 -16.50 19.01 -9.94
CA LYS A 59 -15.39 19.91 -9.58
C LYS A 59 -15.87 21.31 -9.23
N GLU A 60 -15.09 22.01 -8.41
CA GLU A 60 -15.25 23.43 -8.08
C GLU A 60 -14.28 24.29 -8.90
N PRO A 61 -14.54 25.60 -9.09
CA PRO A 61 -15.68 26.38 -8.56
C PRO A 61 -16.94 26.39 -9.43
N ASP A 62 -16.84 25.96 -10.69
CA ASP A 62 -17.86 26.12 -11.74
C ASP A 62 -18.08 24.84 -12.55
N GLN A 63 -17.76 23.67 -11.98
CA GLN A 63 -17.78 22.36 -12.65
C GLN A 63 -16.77 22.20 -13.78
N HIS A 64 -15.87 23.17 -14.00
CA HIS A 64 -14.84 23.05 -15.03
C HIS A 64 -13.97 21.80 -14.81
N GLY A 65 -13.79 21.03 -15.88
CA GLY A 65 -13.05 19.77 -15.85
C GLY A 65 -13.78 18.59 -15.18
N THR A 66 -15.09 18.71 -14.95
CA THR A 66 -15.95 17.58 -14.51
C THR A 66 -16.23 16.62 -15.67
N GLU A 67 -16.68 17.13 -16.83
CA GLU A 67 -16.88 16.32 -18.02
C GLU A 67 -15.55 15.72 -18.50
N GLY A 68 -15.55 14.43 -18.81
CA GLY A 68 -14.37 13.70 -19.24
C GLY A 68 -13.37 13.38 -18.11
N ALA A 69 -13.63 13.80 -16.86
CA ALA A 69 -12.77 13.48 -15.72
C ALA A 69 -12.63 11.96 -15.56
N ALA A 70 -11.42 11.49 -15.28
CA ALA A 70 -11.16 10.07 -15.06
C ALA A 70 -11.91 9.57 -13.81
N LEU A 71 -12.57 8.43 -13.96
CA LEU A 71 -13.25 7.71 -12.89
C LEU A 71 -12.47 6.44 -12.57
N VAL A 72 -12.19 6.19 -11.29
CA VAL A 72 -11.43 5.02 -10.83
C VAL A 72 -12.22 4.21 -9.81
N ALA A 73 -11.94 2.90 -9.72
CA ALA A 73 -12.60 2.03 -8.77
C ALA A 73 -12.25 2.43 -7.31
N PRO A 74 -13.23 2.54 -6.40
CA PRO A 74 -13.06 3.00 -5.01
C PRO A 74 -12.50 1.91 -4.09
N ALA A 75 -12.62 0.64 -4.50
CA ALA A 75 -12.09 -0.54 -3.82
C ALA A 75 -11.97 -1.67 -4.85
N ALA A 76 -11.33 -2.77 -4.46
CA ALA A 76 -11.28 -3.97 -5.29
C ALA A 76 -12.67 -4.59 -5.47
N GLY A 77 -12.94 -5.21 -6.62
CA GLY A 77 -14.23 -5.81 -6.91
C GLY A 77 -14.31 -6.46 -8.29
N THR A 78 -15.51 -6.93 -8.65
CA THR A 78 -15.82 -7.47 -9.97
C THR A 78 -16.95 -6.69 -10.60
N VAL A 79 -16.77 -6.23 -11.83
CA VAL A 79 -17.80 -5.50 -12.59
C VAL A 79 -18.96 -6.44 -12.88
N ASN A 80 -20.14 -6.18 -12.31
CA ASN A 80 -21.33 -6.99 -12.53
C ASN A 80 -22.30 -6.34 -13.54
N GLN A 81 -22.22 -5.02 -13.76
CA GLN A 81 -22.94 -4.33 -14.83
C GLN A 81 -22.03 -3.34 -15.56
N SER A 82 -22.11 -3.31 -16.89
CA SER A 82 -21.51 -2.27 -17.74
C SER A 82 -22.32 -2.18 -19.03
N PHE A 83 -23.24 -1.22 -19.11
CA PHE A 83 -24.16 -1.09 -20.24
C PHE A 83 -24.63 0.36 -20.45
N TYR A 84 -25.39 0.60 -21.51
CA TYR A 84 -26.09 1.88 -21.73
C TYR A 84 -27.55 1.74 -21.32
N HIS A 85 -27.99 2.57 -20.38
CA HIS A 85 -29.36 2.66 -19.89
C HIS A 85 -30.06 3.89 -20.50
N SER A 86 -31.30 3.74 -20.96
CA SER A 86 -32.02 4.79 -21.69
C SER A 86 -32.17 6.10 -20.93
N ASN A 87 -32.33 6.05 -19.60
CA ASN A 87 -32.48 7.25 -18.77
C ASN A 87 -31.18 7.67 -18.06
N ALA A 88 -30.31 6.70 -17.73
CA ALA A 88 -29.12 6.93 -16.90
C ALA A 88 -27.84 7.07 -17.73
N GLY A 89 -27.90 6.81 -19.04
CA GLY A 89 -26.74 6.86 -19.92
C GLY A 89 -25.84 5.64 -19.74
N ASN A 90 -24.53 5.82 -19.91
CA ASN A 90 -23.58 4.77 -19.59
C ASN A 90 -23.52 4.52 -18.08
N VAL A 91 -23.66 3.25 -17.69
CA VAL A 91 -23.67 2.80 -16.29
C VAL A 91 -22.63 1.72 -16.08
N ILE A 92 -21.97 1.78 -14.92
CA ILE A 92 -21.15 0.69 -14.38
C ILE A 92 -21.67 0.35 -12.98
N GLN A 93 -21.70 -0.94 -12.64
CA GLN A 93 -21.85 -1.43 -11.28
C GLN A 93 -20.71 -2.41 -10.95
N ILE A 94 -20.14 -2.27 -9.76
CA ILE A 94 -19.07 -3.12 -9.25
C ILE A 94 -19.53 -3.81 -7.97
N ASN A 95 -19.41 -5.12 -7.92
CA ASN A 95 -19.58 -5.93 -6.72
C ASN A 95 -18.26 -6.00 -5.95
N HIS A 96 -18.24 -5.52 -4.71
CA HIS A 96 -17.06 -5.50 -3.84
C HIS A 96 -16.97 -6.71 -2.89
N GLY A 97 -17.91 -7.65 -2.99
CA GLY A 97 -18.09 -8.73 -2.04
C GLY A 97 -18.84 -8.26 -0.78
N GLY A 98 -19.21 -9.22 0.07
CA GLY A 98 -19.92 -8.94 1.34
C GLY A 98 -21.29 -8.26 1.17
N GLY A 99 -21.90 -8.35 -0.02
CA GLY A 99 -23.18 -7.71 -0.33
C GLY A 99 -23.08 -6.24 -0.76
N TYR A 100 -21.88 -5.66 -0.87
CA TYR A 100 -21.72 -4.24 -1.21
C TYR A 100 -21.46 -4.00 -2.69
N TYR A 101 -22.14 -2.99 -3.25
CA TYR A 101 -22.07 -2.63 -4.66
C TYR A 101 -21.91 -1.12 -4.84
N THR A 102 -21.07 -0.69 -5.78
CA THR A 102 -21.01 0.71 -6.19
C THR A 102 -21.55 0.88 -7.58
N THR A 103 -22.36 1.93 -7.80
CA THR A 103 -22.99 2.21 -9.09
C THR A 103 -22.66 3.62 -9.55
N TYR A 104 -22.35 3.77 -10.84
CA TYR A 104 -21.89 5.00 -11.47
C TYR A 104 -22.76 5.30 -12.69
N LEU A 105 -23.42 6.45 -12.71
CA LEU A 105 -24.36 6.83 -13.77
C LEU A 105 -23.83 8.02 -14.59
N HIS A 106 -24.48 8.25 -15.73
CA HIS A 106 -24.26 9.38 -16.64
C HIS A 106 -22.89 9.42 -17.32
N LEU A 107 -22.11 8.34 -17.27
CA LEU A 107 -20.71 8.33 -17.71
C LEU A 107 -20.58 8.73 -19.19
N GLU A 108 -19.53 9.46 -19.54
CA GLU A 108 -19.19 9.72 -20.93
C GLU A 108 -18.80 8.41 -21.63
N SER A 109 -17.94 7.63 -20.97
CA SER A 109 -17.43 6.36 -21.48
C SER A 109 -17.20 5.35 -20.36
N ARG A 110 -17.21 4.07 -20.72
CA ARG A 110 -16.95 2.92 -19.85
C ARG A 110 -15.66 2.26 -20.30
N ALA A 111 -14.70 2.09 -19.40
CA ALA A 111 -13.40 1.47 -19.68
C ALA A 111 -13.35 -0.03 -19.30
N VAL A 112 -14.40 -0.54 -18.67
CA VAL A 112 -14.49 -1.92 -18.18
C VAL A 112 -15.76 -2.62 -18.64
N SER A 113 -15.68 -3.94 -18.76
CA SER A 113 -16.79 -4.84 -19.17
C SER A 113 -17.20 -5.76 -18.02
N VAL A 114 -18.41 -6.33 -18.11
CA VAL A 114 -18.92 -7.31 -17.14
C VAL A 114 -17.94 -8.47 -16.98
N GLY A 115 -17.68 -8.88 -15.75
CA GLY A 115 -16.74 -9.94 -15.38
C GLY A 115 -15.31 -9.46 -15.14
N ALA A 116 -14.97 -8.21 -15.46
CA ALA A 116 -13.64 -7.67 -15.18
C ALA A 116 -13.41 -7.53 -13.67
N SER A 117 -12.30 -8.08 -13.18
CA SER A 117 -11.79 -7.77 -11.84
C SER A 117 -11.07 -6.43 -11.85
N VAL A 118 -11.35 -5.59 -10.86
CA VAL A 118 -10.72 -4.29 -10.68
C VAL A 118 -10.08 -4.21 -9.29
N GLN A 119 -8.98 -3.47 -9.19
CA GLN A 119 -8.40 -3.04 -7.93
C GLN A 119 -8.78 -1.59 -7.66
N MET A 120 -8.67 -1.14 -6.41
CA MET A 120 -8.74 0.29 -6.08
C MET A 120 -7.82 1.08 -7.02
N GLY A 121 -8.27 2.23 -7.52
CA GLY A 121 -7.53 3.08 -8.45
C GLY A 121 -7.57 2.65 -9.91
N THR A 122 -8.11 1.46 -10.24
CA THR A 122 -8.29 1.03 -11.64
C THR A 122 -9.21 2.00 -12.38
N THR A 123 -8.78 2.54 -13.52
CA THR A 123 -9.66 3.38 -14.37
C THR A 123 -10.85 2.57 -14.88
N ILE A 124 -12.06 3.01 -14.54
CA ILE A 124 -13.31 2.34 -14.92
C ILE A 124 -14.12 3.13 -15.95
N GLY A 125 -13.87 4.41 -16.13
CA GLY A 125 -14.57 5.22 -17.13
C GLY A 125 -14.24 6.70 -17.05
N ARG A 126 -15.12 7.52 -17.63
CA ARG A 126 -15.06 8.98 -17.55
C ARG A 126 -16.40 9.57 -17.16
N VAL A 127 -16.37 10.59 -16.31
CA VAL A 127 -17.56 11.35 -15.90
C VAL A 127 -18.19 12.03 -17.11
N GLY A 128 -19.52 12.07 -17.17
CA GLY A 128 -20.21 12.67 -18.31
C GLY A 128 -21.63 13.11 -17.98
N LYS A 129 -22.43 13.20 -19.05
CA LYS A 129 -23.85 13.59 -19.06
C LYS A 129 -24.64 12.77 -20.08
N SER A 130 -24.26 11.51 -20.28
CA SER A 130 -24.81 10.68 -21.38
C SER A 130 -26.25 10.21 -21.14
N GLY A 131 -26.76 10.37 -19.93
CA GLY A 131 -28.12 9.99 -19.54
C GLY A 131 -29.06 11.20 -19.55
N PRO A 132 -30.28 11.09 -20.12
CA PRO A 132 -31.27 12.16 -20.08
C PRO A 132 -31.53 12.74 -18.69
N THR A 133 -31.48 11.90 -17.65
CA THR A 133 -31.71 12.33 -16.25
C THR A 133 -30.61 13.21 -15.68
N SER A 134 -29.45 13.32 -16.35
CA SER A 134 -28.40 14.26 -15.96
C SER A 134 -28.76 15.73 -16.31
N ASN A 135 -29.87 15.95 -17.04
CA ASN A 135 -30.35 17.26 -17.49
C ASN A 135 -29.30 18.07 -18.28
N GLY A 136 -28.39 17.40 -18.98
CA GLY A 136 -27.32 18.05 -19.74
C GLY A 136 -26.16 18.60 -18.91
N HIS A 137 -26.14 18.36 -17.59
CA HIS A 137 -25.07 18.80 -16.70
C HIS A 137 -24.11 17.63 -16.38
N PRO A 138 -22.80 17.75 -16.68
CA PRO A 138 -21.82 16.72 -16.34
C PRO A 138 -21.64 16.59 -14.82
N HIS A 139 -21.84 15.38 -14.29
CA HIS A 139 -21.55 15.02 -12.91
C HIS A 139 -21.44 13.51 -12.79
N LEU A 140 -20.76 13.03 -11.74
CA LEU A 140 -20.86 11.63 -11.36
C LEU A 140 -22.02 11.47 -10.40
N HIS A 141 -23.07 10.74 -10.81
CA HIS A 141 -24.05 10.21 -9.87
C HIS A 141 -23.55 8.87 -9.34
N PHE A 142 -23.34 8.79 -8.03
CA PHE A 142 -22.73 7.67 -7.31
C PHE A 142 -23.70 7.08 -6.27
N GLU A 143 -23.79 5.76 -6.24
CA GLU A 143 -24.57 5.02 -5.24
C GLU A 143 -23.73 3.92 -4.60
N LEU A 144 -23.85 3.76 -3.29
CA LEU A 144 -23.46 2.55 -2.58
C LEU A 144 -24.73 1.74 -2.28
N GLY A 145 -24.79 0.49 -2.75
CA GLY A 145 -25.86 -0.46 -2.47
C GLY A 145 -25.40 -1.55 -1.50
N TYR A 146 -26.34 -2.09 -0.71
CA TYR A 146 -26.14 -3.27 0.12
C TYR A 146 -27.28 -4.27 -0.10
N ASP A 147 -26.92 -5.46 -0.60
CA ASP A 147 -27.81 -6.61 -0.84
C ASP A 147 -28.31 -7.17 0.50
N SER A 148 -29.39 -6.56 1.00
CA SER A 148 -29.96 -6.86 2.31
C SER A 148 -30.93 -8.04 2.28
N ASP A 149 -31.45 -8.39 1.10
CA ASP A 149 -32.38 -9.49 0.90
C ASP A 149 -31.67 -10.80 0.48
N GLY A 150 -30.39 -10.72 0.15
CA GLY A 150 -29.52 -11.86 -0.17
C GLY A 150 -29.74 -12.44 -1.56
N ASN A 151 -30.30 -11.65 -2.48
CA ASN A 151 -30.64 -12.12 -3.83
C ASN A 151 -29.41 -12.18 -4.78
N GLY A 152 -28.25 -11.69 -4.33
CA GLY A 152 -27.01 -11.67 -5.10
C GLY A 152 -26.85 -10.45 -6.01
N SER A 153 -27.63 -9.38 -5.78
CA SER A 153 -27.59 -8.13 -6.53
C SER A 153 -28.00 -6.95 -5.66
N ALA A 154 -27.62 -5.73 -6.05
CA ALA A 154 -28.14 -4.51 -5.43
C ALA A 154 -28.83 -3.63 -6.48
N SER A 155 -30.11 -3.35 -6.23
CA SER A 155 -30.91 -2.38 -6.96
C SER A 155 -30.38 -0.95 -6.81
N TRP A 156 -30.56 -0.13 -7.84
CA TRP A 156 -30.06 1.25 -7.91
C TRP A 156 -31.00 2.13 -8.76
N GLY A 157 -30.83 3.44 -8.67
CA GLY A 157 -31.48 4.39 -9.59
C GLY A 157 -32.91 4.85 -9.22
N PHE A 158 -33.53 4.37 -8.14
CA PHE A 158 -34.87 4.79 -7.70
C PHE A 158 -35.03 4.84 -6.17
N ALA A 159 -36.05 5.56 -5.69
CA ALA A 159 -36.37 5.64 -4.26
C ALA A 159 -36.82 4.27 -3.72
N GLY A 160 -36.22 3.83 -2.60
CA GLY A 160 -36.47 2.50 -2.03
C GLY A 160 -35.62 1.38 -2.63
N SER A 161 -34.70 1.69 -3.55
CA SER A 161 -33.61 0.77 -3.90
C SER A 161 -32.68 0.56 -2.69
N GLU A 162 -31.81 -0.43 -2.79
CA GLU A 162 -30.91 -0.92 -1.72
C GLU A 162 -29.75 0.03 -1.38
N ARG A 163 -29.93 1.33 -1.63
CA ARG A 163 -28.94 2.37 -1.38
C ARG A 163 -28.69 2.53 0.13
N VAL A 164 -27.43 2.50 0.50
CA VAL A 164 -26.94 2.82 1.83
C VAL A 164 -25.97 4.01 1.76
N ARG A 165 -25.67 4.59 2.93
CA ARG A 165 -24.79 5.76 3.02
C ARG A 165 -23.34 5.37 2.70
N PRO A 166 -22.69 6.03 1.74
CA PRO A 166 -21.28 5.80 1.49
C PRO A 166 -20.42 6.45 2.57
N THR A 167 -19.34 5.76 2.92
CA THR A 167 -18.29 6.28 3.77
C THR A 167 -17.01 6.34 2.95
N PHE A 168 -16.39 7.51 2.90
CA PHE A 168 -15.06 7.69 2.30
C PHE A 168 -14.13 8.25 3.37
N ASN A 169 -12.94 7.68 3.53
CA ASN A 169 -11.94 8.17 4.49
C ASN A 169 -12.50 8.34 5.92
N GLY A 170 -13.32 7.38 6.38
CA GLY A 170 -13.96 7.42 7.70
C GLY A 170 -15.10 8.45 7.86
N VAL A 171 -15.44 9.22 6.83
CA VAL A 171 -16.55 10.18 6.84
C VAL A 171 -17.74 9.60 6.08
N THR A 172 -18.89 9.50 6.74
CA THR A 172 -20.14 9.04 6.12
C THR A 172 -20.92 10.20 5.53
N TYR A 173 -21.39 10.04 4.28
CA TYR A 173 -22.12 11.04 3.50
C TYR A 173 -23.56 10.59 3.23
N GLY A 174 -24.41 11.50 2.74
CA GLY A 174 -25.79 11.15 2.37
C GLY A 174 -26.74 10.97 3.56
N ALA A 175 -26.56 11.75 4.64
CA ALA A 175 -27.40 11.62 5.83
C ALA A 175 -28.86 12.07 5.58
N ALA A 176 -29.02 13.11 4.77
CA ALA A 176 -30.28 13.71 4.36
C ALA A 176 -30.14 14.40 2.99
N ASN A 177 -31.26 14.85 2.42
CA ASN A 177 -31.31 15.69 1.23
C ASN A 177 -30.71 17.09 1.49
N ASN A 178 -30.36 17.80 0.41
CA ASN A 178 -29.85 19.18 0.39
C ASN A 178 -28.58 19.40 1.23
N GLN A 179 -27.72 18.38 1.29
CA GLN A 179 -26.39 18.47 1.88
C GLN A 179 -25.32 18.62 0.80
N THR A 180 -24.32 19.45 1.09
CA THR A 180 -23.16 19.72 0.24
C THR A 180 -21.89 19.63 1.07
N TRP A 181 -20.88 18.92 0.54
CA TRP A 181 -19.53 18.88 1.08
C TRP A 181 -18.56 19.35 0.01
N ARG A 182 -17.70 20.32 0.35
CA ARG A 182 -16.75 20.95 -0.58
C ARG A 182 -15.34 20.47 -0.31
N ASN A 183 -14.50 20.49 -1.34
CA ASN A 183 -13.07 20.16 -1.27
C ASN A 183 -12.81 18.77 -0.64
N VAL A 184 -13.67 17.79 -0.92
CA VAL A 184 -13.45 16.42 -0.47
C VAL A 184 -12.33 15.83 -1.30
N THR A 185 -11.19 15.56 -0.66
CA THR A 185 -9.99 15.03 -1.31
C THR A 185 -10.12 13.52 -1.50
N SER A 186 -9.88 13.05 -2.72
CA SER A 186 -9.70 11.62 -2.99
C SER A 186 -8.36 11.12 -2.45
N ARG A 187 -8.39 10.06 -1.65
CA ARG A 187 -7.21 9.28 -1.26
C ARG A 187 -7.14 7.94 -2.01
N ASN A 188 -7.78 7.87 -3.18
CA ASN A 188 -7.77 6.71 -4.06
C ASN A 188 -6.47 6.66 -4.87
N CYS A 189 -5.40 6.25 -4.20
CA CYS A 189 -4.04 6.23 -4.75
C CYS A 189 -3.67 4.88 -5.39
N GLY A 190 -4.63 3.95 -5.47
CA GLY A 190 -4.44 2.62 -6.03
C GLY A 190 -3.70 1.67 -5.09
N ALA A 191 -3.63 0.40 -5.47
CA ALA A 191 -2.69 -0.53 -4.85
C ALA A 191 -1.28 -0.25 -5.41
N PRO A 192 -0.22 -0.38 -4.59
CA PRO A 192 1.15 -0.17 -5.07
C PRO A 192 1.46 -1.15 -6.18
N THR A 193 2.10 -0.65 -7.25
CA THR A 193 2.49 -1.45 -8.42
C THR A 193 4.00 -1.54 -8.51
N GLY A 194 4.50 -2.65 -9.06
CA GLY A 194 5.93 -2.87 -9.25
C GLY A 194 6.51 -3.95 -8.33
N THR A 195 7.84 -4.05 -8.36
CA THR A 195 8.58 -5.11 -7.68
C THR A 195 9.59 -4.49 -6.73
N ALA A 196 9.42 -4.73 -5.44
CA ALA A 196 10.40 -4.34 -4.44
C ALA A 196 11.63 -5.25 -4.57
N SER A 197 12.74 -4.66 -5.02
CA SER A 197 14.04 -5.34 -5.12
C SER A 197 14.82 -5.15 -3.82
N VAL A 198 15.00 -6.21 -3.04
CA VAL A 198 15.65 -6.16 -1.73
C VAL A 198 16.99 -6.88 -1.79
N TYR A 199 18.07 -6.14 -1.53
CA TYR A 199 19.38 -6.72 -1.24
C TYR A 199 19.59 -6.77 0.27
N GLY A 200 20.31 -7.78 0.73
CA GLY A 200 20.71 -7.85 2.14
C GLY A 200 21.94 -8.72 2.37
N VAL A 201 22.55 -8.60 3.54
CA VAL A 201 23.79 -9.28 3.91
C VAL A 201 23.54 -10.27 5.04
N LEU A 202 24.03 -11.50 4.90
CA LEU A 202 23.97 -12.54 5.94
C LEU A 202 25.04 -12.31 7.03
N PRO A 203 24.89 -12.92 8.22
CA PRO A 203 25.89 -12.83 9.29
C PRO A 203 27.30 -13.26 8.88
N ASP A 204 27.43 -14.16 7.90
CA ASP A 204 28.70 -14.64 7.36
C ASP A 204 29.28 -13.73 6.25
N GLY A 205 28.63 -12.60 5.97
CA GLY A 205 29.06 -11.63 4.97
C GLY A 205 28.68 -11.96 3.53
N ARG A 206 27.87 -12.99 3.26
CA ARG A 206 27.34 -13.25 1.91
C ARG A 206 26.18 -12.31 1.57
N LEU A 207 26.06 -11.95 0.29
CA LEU A 207 25.01 -11.07 -0.23
C LEU A 207 23.80 -11.89 -0.69
N THR A 208 22.61 -11.36 -0.48
CA THR A 208 21.34 -11.98 -0.86
C THR A 208 20.50 -11.02 -1.69
N TYR A 209 19.62 -11.59 -2.53
CA TYR A 209 18.63 -10.84 -3.29
C TYR A 209 17.26 -11.54 -3.20
N THR A 210 16.22 -10.74 -3.01
CA THR A 210 14.81 -11.16 -3.02
C THR A 210 13.98 -10.12 -3.75
N ALA A 211 13.02 -10.56 -4.55
CA ALA A 211 12.02 -9.70 -5.18
C ALA A 211 10.64 -9.95 -4.58
N ILE A 212 9.91 -8.89 -4.27
CA ILE A 212 8.57 -8.94 -3.68
C ILE A 212 7.62 -8.17 -4.59
N ASP A 213 6.49 -8.79 -4.95
CA ASP A 213 5.39 -8.08 -5.60
C ASP A 213 4.76 -7.09 -4.60
N ALA A 214 4.76 -5.80 -4.92
CA ALA A 214 4.39 -4.76 -3.97
C ALA A 214 2.90 -4.79 -3.58
N ALA A 215 2.03 -5.17 -4.52
CA ALA A 215 0.59 -5.25 -4.31
C ALA A 215 0.22 -6.41 -3.36
N THR A 216 0.82 -7.57 -3.58
CA THR A 216 0.45 -8.82 -2.89
C THR A 216 1.36 -9.14 -1.71
N GLY A 217 2.58 -8.60 -1.68
CA GLY A 217 3.59 -8.92 -0.67
C GLY A 217 4.21 -10.30 -0.87
N ARG A 218 3.91 -10.99 -1.97
CA ARG A 218 4.45 -12.32 -2.26
C ARG A 218 5.87 -12.18 -2.80
N ARG A 219 6.79 -13.04 -2.34
CA ARG A 219 8.08 -13.22 -3.03
C ARG A 219 7.86 -13.74 -4.44
N THR A 220 8.31 -12.98 -5.42
CA THR A 220 8.29 -13.38 -6.84
C THR A 220 9.63 -13.96 -7.26
N HIS A 221 10.70 -13.72 -6.48
CA HIS A 221 12.03 -14.24 -6.73
C HIS A 221 12.87 -14.31 -5.44
N GLY A 222 13.80 -15.26 -5.38
CA GLY A 222 14.72 -15.44 -4.25
C GLY A 222 14.09 -16.14 -3.01
N ALA A 223 14.80 -16.21 -1.88
CA ALA A 223 16.12 -15.63 -1.63
C ALA A 223 17.25 -16.38 -2.34
N VAL A 224 17.94 -15.71 -3.26
CA VAL A 224 19.19 -16.21 -3.84
C VAL A 224 20.38 -15.60 -3.10
N THR A 225 21.44 -16.38 -2.93
CA THR A 225 22.59 -16.03 -2.09
C THR A 225 23.88 -16.12 -2.91
N SER A 226 24.85 -15.27 -2.62
CA SER A 226 26.19 -15.38 -3.20
C SER A 226 26.97 -16.55 -2.64
N THR A 227 27.98 -17.00 -3.36
CA THR A 227 29.02 -17.89 -2.81
C THR A 227 30.13 -17.08 -2.15
N ALA A 228 30.50 -15.94 -2.74
CA ALA A 228 31.48 -15.01 -2.19
C ALA A 228 30.93 -14.22 -1.00
N THR A 229 31.79 -13.95 -0.02
CA THR A 229 31.55 -12.99 1.07
C THR A 229 32.06 -11.60 0.68
N LEU A 230 31.57 -10.55 1.35
CA LEU A 230 32.08 -9.18 1.18
C LEU A 230 33.56 -9.02 1.59
N GLY A 231 34.08 -9.88 2.46
CA GLY A 231 35.49 -9.84 2.89
C GLY A 231 35.81 -8.77 3.94
N PHE A 232 34.78 -8.14 4.51
CA PHE A 232 34.84 -7.23 5.65
C PHE A 232 33.53 -7.32 6.45
N THR A 233 33.53 -6.81 7.68
CA THR A 233 32.31 -6.75 8.51
C THR A 233 31.47 -5.54 8.08
N PRO A 234 30.27 -5.72 7.52
CA PRO A 234 29.44 -4.61 7.09
C PRO A 234 28.72 -3.95 8.27
N LYS A 235 28.59 -2.62 8.25
CA LYS A 235 27.95 -1.83 9.31
C LYS A 235 26.61 -1.23 8.90
N ALA A 236 26.53 -0.64 7.71
CA ALA A 236 25.31 -0.09 7.13
C ALA A 236 25.32 -0.28 5.60
N MET A 237 24.14 -0.30 4.96
CA MET A 237 24.04 -0.48 3.51
C MET A 237 22.94 0.38 2.87
N ALA A 238 23.16 0.78 1.63
CA ALA A 238 22.16 1.45 0.79
C ALA A 238 22.23 0.90 -0.65
N THR A 239 21.08 0.47 -1.17
CA THR A 239 20.93 0.06 -2.56
C THR A 239 20.67 1.31 -3.42
N LEU A 240 21.49 1.52 -4.46
CA LEU A 240 21.36 2.69 -5.33
C LEU A 240 20.43 2.39 -6.50
N ASN A 241 20.64 1.23 -7.11
CA ASN A 241 19.88 0.74 -8.26
C ASN A 241 20.03 -0.78 -8.36
N PHE A 242 19.53 -1.36 -9.45
CA PHE A 242 19.46 -2.80 -9.67
C PHE A 242 20.81 -3.53 -9.54
N ASN A 243 21.96 -2.87 -9.72
CA ASN A 243 23.27 -3.52 -9.70
C ASN A 243 24.37 -2.82 -8.90
N THR A 244 24.00 -1.83 -8.08
CA THR A 244 24.97 -1.01 -7.33
C THR A 244 24.50 -0.85 -5.90
N ILE A 245 25.35 -1.26 -4.95
CA ILE A 245 25.11 -1.18 -3.51
C ILE A 245 26.29 -0.47 -2.86
N LEU A 246 26.03 0.40 -1.88
CA LEU A 246 27.04 1.00 -1.03
C LEU A 246 26.98 0.38 0.37
N VAL A 247 28.14 0.07 0.95
CA VAL A 247 28.24 -0.57 2.27
C VAL A 247 29.36 0.08 3.07
N THR A 248 29.09 0.47 4.31
CA THR A 248 30.12 0.92 5.26
C THR A 248 30.73 -0.28 6.00
N GLU A 249 32.04 -0.25 6.26
CA GLU A 249 32.74 -1.23 7.09
C GLU A 249 32.61 -0.88 8.58
N ASP A 250 32.42 -1.89 9.42
CA ASP A 250 32.52 -1.77 10.87
C ASP A 250 34.00 -1.76 11.29
N GLY A 251 34.64 -0.61 11.09
CA GLY A 251 36.05 -0.41 11.36
C GLY A 251 36.36 1.05 11.72
N PRO A 252 37.51 1.30 12.38
CA PRO A 252 37.85 2.63 12.91
C PRO A 252 38.02 3.70 11.84
N GLU A 253 38.34 3.29 10.60
CA GLU A 253 38.51 4.20 9.47
C GLU A 253 37.19 4.62 8.82
N GLY A 254 36.08 3.92 9.09
CA GLY A 254 34.79 4.15 8.42
C GLY A 254 34.90 4.02 6.90
N LYS A 255 35.34 2.87 6.40
CA LYS A 255 35.48 2.65 4.96
C LYS A 255 34.12 2.54 4.29
N LEU A 256 33.99 3.07 3.08
CA LEU A 256 32.82 2.90 2.21
C LEU A 256 33.21 2.10 0.99
N TYR A 257 32.49 1.02 0.72
CA TYR A 257 32.67 0.15 -0.43
C TYR A 257 31.49 0.25 -1.39
N ARG A 258 31.77 0.14 -2.69
CA ARG A 258 30.79 -0.14 -3.73
C ARG A 258 30.81 -1.62 -4.07
N ILE A 259 29.63 -2.23 -4.10
CA ILE A 259 29.43 -3.60 -4.55
C ILE A 259 28.77 -3.54 -5.93
N ASP A 260 29.46 -4.08 -6.93
CA ASP A 260 28.95 -4.18 -8.30
C ASP A 260 28.36 -5.58 -8.51
N VAL A 261 27.03 -5.67 -8.48
CA VAL A 261 26.31 -6.91 -8.76
C VAL A 261 26.34 -7.18 -10.26
N ILE A 262 26.75 -8.38 -10.64
CA ILE A 262 26.79 -8.87 -12.02
C ILE A 262 25.49 -9.61 -12.34
N SER A 263 25.03 -10.45 -11.41
CA SER A 263 23.80 -11.23 -11.54
C SER A 263 23.14 -11.41 -10.18
N ASN A 264 21.81 -11.47 -10.18
CA ASN A 264 20.97 -11.80 -9.03
C ASN A 264 19.87 -12.80 -9.43
N ARG A 265 20.08 -13.54 -10.53
CA ARG A 265 19.10 -14.47 -11.08
C ARG A 265 19.09 -15.78 -10.30
N ASP A 266 20.07 -16.66 -10.50
CA ASP A 266 20.11 -17.96 -9.79
C ASP A 266 20.96 -17.89 -8.51
N SER A 267 21.95 -17.00 -8.51
CA SER A 267 22.79 -16.65 -7.37
C SER A 267 23.17 -15.18 -7.45
N VAL A 268 23.57 -14.59 -6.33
CA VAL A 268 24.15 -13.24 -6.35
C VAL A 268 25.63 -13.35 -6.70
N VAL A 269 26.00 -12.81 -7.86
CA VAL A 269 27.39 -12.72 -8.33
C VAL A 269 27.79 -11.26 -8.33
N PHE A 270 28.93 -10.93 -7.74
CA PHE A 270 29.43 -9.56 -7.68
C PHE A 270 30.95 -9.52 -7.81
N ASN A 271 31.48 -8.40 -8.28
CA ASN A 271 32.94 -8.16 -8.32
C ASN A 271 33.50 -7.99 -6.92
N GLN A 272 34.83 -8.07 -6.76
CA GLN A 272 35.45 -7.68 -5.50
C GLN A 272 34.99 -6.26 -5.08
N PRO A 273 34.58 -6.05 -3.81
CA PRO A 273 34.13 -4.76 -3.33
C PRO A 273 35.16 -3.65 -3.58
N LEU A 274 34.73 -2.57 -4.23
CA LEU A 274 35.60 -1.45 -4.56
C LEU A 274 35.59 -0.43 -3.41
N LEU A 275 36.75 -0.23 -2.77
CA LEU A 275 36.90 0.84 -1.78
C LEU A 275 36.73 2.21 -2.44
N LEU A 276 35.75 2.97 -1.96
CA LEU A 276 35.53 4.36 -2.39
C LEU A 276 36.29 5.34 -1.49
N GLY A 277 36.41 5.08 -0.19
CA GLY A 277 37.17 5.94 0.72
C GLY A 277 36.91 5.67 2.19
N THR A 278 37.44 6.54 3.06
CA THR A 278 37.33 6.48 4.53
C THR A 278 36.51 7.66 5.08
N GLY A 279 36.20 7.64 6.38
CA GLY A 279 35.45 8.69 7.08
C GLY A 279 33.92 8.55 7.02
N PHE A 280 33.42 7.46 6.44
CA PHE A 280 32.00 7.09 6.40
C PHE A 280 31.65 6.18 7.58
N THR A 281 31.70 6.73 8.78
CA THR A 281 31.52 6.00 10.05
C THR A 281 30.07 5.60 10.37
N HIS A 282 29.15 5.85 9.42
CA HIS A 282 27.71 5.73 9.57
C HIS A 282 27.26 4.33 9.99
N GLU A 283 26.42 4.26 11.03
CA GLU A 283 25.70 3.05 11.45
C GLU A 283 24.37 2.85 10.72
N LEU A 284 23.83 3.91 10.09
CA LEU A 284 22.64 3.83 9.25
C LEU A 284 22.90 4.53 7.92
N LEU A 285 22.43 3.95 6.83
CA LEU A 285 22.65 4.47 5.48
C LEU A 285 21.38 4.29 4.65
N ALA A 286 21.00 5.29 3.87
CA ALA A 286 19.86 5.21 2.95
C ALA A 286 20.07 6.09 1.73
N TYR A 287 19.59 5.66 0.56
CA TYR A 287 19.68 6.42 -0.69
C TYR A 287 18.27 6.75 -1.20
N ASP A 288 18.01 8.00 -1.57
CA ASP A 288 16.65 8.46 -1.91
C ASP A 288 16.19 8.14 -3.33
N GLY A 289 17.07 7.54 -4.14
CA GLY A 289 16.80 7.31 -5.57
C GLY A 289 16.98 8.57 -6.43
N ASN A 290 17.33 9.71 -5.85
CA ASN A 290 17.41 11.02 -6.49
C ASN A 290 18.69 11.77 -6.12
N SER A 291 19.83 11.06 -6.19
CA SER A 291 21.18 11.58 -5.97
C SER A 291 21.57 11.92 -4.53
N HIS A 292 20.77 11.61 -3.51
CA HIS A 292 21.18 11.85 -2.12
C HIS A 292 21.35 10.55 -1.34
N LEU A 293 22.56 10.40 -0.77
CA LEU A 293 22.89 9.38 0.21
C LEU A 293 22.88 10.01 1.60
N PHE A 294 22.10 9.43 2.50
CA PHE A 294 21.99 9.86 3.89
C PHE A 294 22.72 8.87 4.79
N GLY A 295 23.48 9.39 5.74
CA GLY A 295 24.18 8.59 6.74
C GLY A 295 23.99 9.16 8.15
N ILE A 296 23.72 8.30 9.12
CA ILE A 296 23.70 8.69 10.54
C ILE A 296 24.89 8.05 11.24
N ALA A 297 25.66 8.89 11.93
CA ALA A 297 26.77 8.51 12.80
C ALA A 297 26.66 9.20 14.17
N GLY A 298 26.50 8.44 15.25
CA GLY A 298 26.38 8.99 16.61
C GLY A 298 25.23 9.99 16.76
N GLY A 299 24.13 9.77 16.03
CA GLY A 299 22.97 10.66 15.99
C GLY A 299 23.17 11.96 15.19
N VAL A 300 24.24 12.07 14.42
CA VAL A 300 24.49 13.14 13.45
C VAL A 300 24.08 12.67 12.06
N LEU A 301 23.12 13.34 11.44
CA LEU A 301 22.70 13.08 10.07
C LEU A 301 23.54 13.90 9.09
N ARG A 302 24.13 13.22 8.10
CA ARG A 302 24.79 13.82 6.94
C ARG A 302 24.12 13.41 5.64
N ARG A 303 24.16 14.32 4.67
CA ARG A 303 23.74 14.06 3.28
C ARG A 303 24.93 14.19 2.37
N TYR A 304 25.06 13.28 1.42
CA TYR A 304 26.06 13.28 0.36
C TYR A 304 25.37 13.31 -1.00
N THR A 305 25.95 14.01 -1.95
CA THR A 305 25.50 13.97 -3.35
C THR A 305 26.19 12.82 -4.08
N VAL A 306 25.40 11.94 -4.67
CA VAL A 306 25.85 10.83 -5.52
C VAL A 306 25.45 11.13 -6.96
N ASN A 307 26.39 11.64 -7.76
CA ASN A 307 26.11 12.16 -9.11
C ASN A 307 26.35 11.14 -10.24
N ALA A 308 26.43 9.85 -9.92
CA ALA A 308 26.59 8.78 -10.89
C ALA A 308 25.88 7.51 -10.41
N ALA A 309 25.25 6.78 -11.34
CA ALA A 309 24.54 5.53 -11.04
C ALA A 309 25.48 4.43 -10.49
N LYS A 310 26.73 4.39 -10.96
CA LYS A 310 27.78 3.50 -10.45
C LYS A 310 28.97 4.36 -10.00
N PRO A 311 28.91 4.95 -8.79
CA PRO A 311 29.81 6.02 -8.40
C PRO A 311 31.23 5.53 -8.15
N ALA A 312 32.23 6.27 -8.64
CA ALA A 312 33.57 6.26 -8.06
C ALA A 312 33.63 7.23 -6.87
N ARG A 313 34.76 7.29 -6.17
CA ARG A 313 34.95 8.23 -5.06
C ARG A 313 34.65 9.69 -5.43
N ALA A 314 35.10 10.14 -6.60
CA ALA A 314 34.87 11.50 -7.08
C ALA A 314 33.37 11.82 -7.31
N ASN A 315 32.50 10.81 -7.35
CA ASN A 315 31.06 10.97 -7.53
C ASN A 315 30.29 11.07 -6.21
N ILE A 316 30.96 10.89 -5.07
CA ILE A 316 30.37 11.05 -3.74
C ILE A 316 30.89 12.36 -3.15
N LEU A 317 30.07 13.40 -3.29
CA LEU A 317 30.41 14.77 -2.94
C LEU A 317 29.80 15.17 -1.61
N ALA A 318 30.43 16.16 -0.96
CA ALA A 318 29.92 16.96 0.15
C ALA A 318 29.15 16.18 1.23
N GLY A 319 29.80 15.82 2.34
CA GLY A 319 29.12 15.28 3.52
C GLY A 319 28.47 16.38 4.36
N GLU A 320 27.43 17.03 3.82
CA GLU A 320 26.74 18.15 4.45
C GLU A 320 26.13 17.76 5.79
N LEU A 321 26.31 18.58 6.82
CA LEU A 321 25.66 18.39 8.11
C LEU A 321 24.19 18.81 8.01
N ILE A 322 23.28 17.84 8.10
CA ILE A 322 21.84 18.12 8.15
C ILE A 322 21.41 18.43 9.58
N GLY A 323 22.00 17.78 10.58
CA GLY A 323 21.76 18.09 11.98
C GLY A 323 22.25 17.02 12.94
N SER A 324 21.96 17.20 14.21
CA SER A 324 22.25 16.25 15.30
C SER A 324 20.99 15.92 16.11
N GLY A 325 21.07 14.90 16.96
CA GLY A 325 19.95 14.45 17.80
C GLY A 325 19.04 13.41 17.13
N PHE A 326 19.48 12.82 16.01
CA PHE A 326 18.74 11.75 15.34
C PHE A 326 18.89 10.43 16.12
N THR A 327 17.85 9.99 16.82
CA THR A 327 17.87 8.80 17.69
C THR A 327 17.24 7.57 17.02
N LEU A 328 17.45 7.44 15.71
CA LEU A 328 16.87 6.36 14.92
C LEU A 328 17.64 5.03 15.13
N LYS A 329 16.88 3.94 15.19
CA LYS A 329 17.33 2.55 15.17
C LYS A 329 17.38 1.99 13.74
N THR A 330 16.51 2.48 12.86
CA THR A 330 16.43 2.10 11.45
C THR A 330 16.40 3.33 10.56
N LEU A 331 16.79 3.21 9.30
CA LEU A 331 16.73 4.31 8.34
C LEU A 331 16.41 3.78 6.94
N THR A 332 15.40 4.37 6.31
CA THR A 332 15.14 4.27 4.87
C THR A 332 14.76 5.65 4.34
N THR A 333 14.71 5.77 3.03
CA THR A 333 14.11 6.89 2.31
C THR A 333 12.77 6.44 1.72
N THR A 334 11.81 7.35 1.59
CA THR A 334 10.51 7.05 0.94
C THR A 334 10.34 7.79 -0.38
N ALA A 335 11.06 8.91 -0.54
CA ALA A 335 11.21 9.67 -1.76
C ALA A 335 12.42 10.63 -1.62
N SER A 336 12.65 11.44 -2.65
CA SER A 336 13.64 12.53 -2.63
C SER A 336 13.51 13.38 -1.36
N ASN A 337 14.59 13.46 -0.57
CA ASN A 337 14.66 14.17 0.71
C ASN A 337 13.66 13.76 1.80
N TRP A 338 12.97 12.63 1.66
CA TRP A 338 12.10 12.07 2.69
C TRP A 338 12.76 10.85 3.34
N LEU A 339 12.99 10.94 4.64
CA LEU A 339 13.53 9.86 5.47
C LEU A 339 12.45 9.28 6.36
N LEU A 340 12.54 7.99 6.64
CA LEU A 340 11.66 7.27 7.55
C LEU A 340 12.51 6.33 8.41
N GLY A 341 12.20 6.25 9.70
CA GLY A 341 12.90 5.37 10.61
C GLY A 341 12.16 5.13 11.90
N THR A 342 12.59 4.11 12.63
CA THR A 342 12.04 3.77 13.94
C THR A 342 13.00 4.19 15.05
N THR A 343 12.51 4.41 16.27
CA THR A 343 13.37 4.59 17.45
C THR A 343 13.34 3.35 18.35
N SER A 344 14.34 3.21 19.21
CA SER A 344 14.36 2.17 20.25
C SER A 344 13.19 2.28 21.23
N SER A 345 12.60 3.47 21.39
CA SER A 345 11.41 3.69 22.22
C SER A 345 10.09 3.32 21.51
N GLY A 346 10.12 3.00 20.22
CA GLY A 346 8.96 2.52 19.47
C GLY A 346 8.27 3.53 18.57
N LEU A 347 8.83 4.73 18.40
CA LEU A 347 8.28 5.74 17.50
C LEU A 347 8.53 5.35 16.04
N LEU A 348 7.59 5.68 15.17
CA LEU A 348 7.83 5.83 13.74
C LEU A 348 7.98 7.32 13.43
N ILE A 349 9.11 7.71 12.85
CA ILE A 349 9.45 9.11 12.59
C ILE A 349 9.74 9.28 11.11
N ALA A 350 9.15 10.31 10.50
CA ALA A 350 9.55 10.80 9.19
C ALA A 350 10.28 12.14 9.30
N TYR A 351 11.21 12.39 8.38
CA TYR A 351 11.87 13.67 8.23
C TYR A 351 11.77 14.14 6.78
N ARG A 352 11.42 15.41 6.58
CA ARG A 352 11.59 16.09 5.30
C ARG A 352 12.82 16.99 5.40
N ILE A 353 13.83 16.72 4.57
CA ILE A 353 15.06 17.51 4.52
C ILE A 353 14.86 18.69 3.57
N ASN A 354 14.82 19.90 4.10
CA ASN A 354 14.59 21.12 3.32
C ASN A 354 15.93 21.75 2.88
N GLY A 355 17.00 21.52 3.65
CA GLY A 355 18.33 22.05 3.37
C GLY A 355 19.36 21.66 4.44
N ILE A 356 20.52 22.32 4.38
CA ILE A 356 21.57 22.20 5.40
C ILE A 356 21.03 22.78 6.71
N GLN A 357 21.07 22.02 7.80
CA GLN A 357 20.51 22.42 9.11
C GLN A 357 19.02 22.81 9.09
N ASP A 358 18.29 22.44 8.04
CA ASP A 358 16.87 22.72 7.89
C ASP A 358 16.13 21.43 7.53
N TYR A 359 15.32 20.97 8.47
CA TYR A 359 14.50 19.79 8.31
C TYR A 359 13.22 19.90 9.15
N THR A 360 12.18 19.23 8.68
CA THR A 360 10.92 19.07 9.42
C THR A 360 10.81 17.65 9.93
N ARG A 361 10.52 17.47 11.22
CA ARG A 361 10.31 16.17 11.85
C ARG A 361 8.81 15.91 12.02
N PHE A 362 8.37 14.72 11.63
CA PHE A 362 7.02 14.21 11.83
C PHE A 362 7.06 12.95 12.68
N GLN A 363 6.22 12.90 13.72
CA GLN A 363 6.01 11.68 14.48
C GLN A 363 4.76 11.01 13.95
N LEU A 364 4.95 9.92 13.23
CA LEU A 364 3.89 9.21 12.53
C LEU A 364 3.13 8.27 13.47
N ARG A 365 3.84 7.59 14.37
CA ARG A 365 3.26 6.69 15.39
C ARG A 365 4.03 6.80 16.70
N ASP A 366 3.33 6.56 17.81
CA ASP A 366 3.82 6.83 19.16
C ASP A 366 4.41 5.61 19.88
N ALA A 367 4.20 4.39 19.34
CA ALA A 367 4.69 3.15 19.93
C ALA A 367 4.63 1.99 18.92
N THR A 368 5.16 0.84 19.34
CA THR A 368 5.11 -0.49 18.68
C THR A 368 6.10 -0.72 17.53
N TRP A 369 6.75 0.32 17.02
CA TRP A 369 7.69 0.18 15.90
C TRP A 369 9.10 -0.29 16.31
N GLN A 370 9.40 -0.38 17.61
CA GLN A 370 10.70 -0.86 18.12
C GLN A 370 10.98 -2.33 17.79
N VAL A 371 9.93 -3.07 17.42
CA VAL A 371 9.99 -4.49 17.04
C VAL A 371 10.81 -4.72 15.79
N PHE A 372 10.97 -3.70 14.94
CA PHE A 372 11.73 -3.81 13.70
C PHE A 372 13.21 -3.47 13.93
N ASP A 373 14.10 -4.30 13.40
CA ASP A 373 15.55 -4.06 13.34
C ASP A 373 16.00 -3.53 11.97
N SER A 374 15.15 -3.63 10.95
CA SER A 374 15.29 -2.96 9.66
C SER A 374 13.93 -2.49 9.15
N LEU A 375 13.93 -1.32 8.52
CA LEU A 375 12.78 -0.78 7.81
C LEU A 375 13.25 -0.39 6.40
N LEU A 376 12.51 -0.83 5.39
CA LEU A 376 12.89 -0.69 3.97
C LEU A 376 11.75 -0.04 3.22
N SER A 377 12.04 0.77 2.20
CA SER A 377 11.03 1.23 1.25
C SER A 377 11.55 1.20 -0.19
N PRO A 378 10.82 0.57 -1.12
CA PRO A 378 11.08 0.69 -2.55
C PRO A 378 10.44 1.94 -3.20
N GLY A 379 9.74 2.78 -2.42
CA GLY A 379 8.88 3.87 -2.93
C GLY A 379 7.39 3.52 -2.90
N GLY A 380 6.55 4.40 -3.46
CA GLY A 380 5.11 4.19 -3.60
C GLY A 380 4.35 4.01 -2.27
N GLY A 381 4.89 4.54 -1.17
CA GLY A 381 4.31 4.39 0.16
C GLY A 381 4.40 2.98 0.76
N VAL A 382 5.12 2.07 0.10
CA VAL A 382 5.29 0.69 0.61
C VAL A 382 6.46 0.65 1.58
N TYR A 383 6.22 0.06 2.75
CA TYR A 383 7.26 -0.18 3.75
C TYR A 383 7.34 -1.67 4.11
N TYR A 384 8.55 -2.16 4.33
CA TYR A 384 8.82 -3.50 4.82
C TYR A 384 9.58 -3.43 6.13
N GLY A 385 8.98 -3.97 7.20
CA GLY A 385 9.58 -4.06 8.53
C GLY A 385 10.07 -5.47 8.80
N HIS A 386 11.38 -5.63 8.95
CA HIS A 386 12.01 -6.89 9.35
C HIS A 386 12.10 -6.97 10.87
N ARG A 387 11.82 -8.15 11.44
CA ARG A 387 11.95 -8.40 12.87
C ARG A 387 13.07 -9.40 13.15
N PRO A 388 13.72 -9.33 14.34
CA PRO A 388 14.83 -10.22 14.69
C PRO A 388 14.54 -11.73 14.61
N GLU A 389 13.28 -12.15 14.78
CA GLU A 389 12.89 -13.56 14.60
C GLU A 389 12.85 -14.03 13.12
N GLY A 390 13.13 -13.11 12.19
CA GLY A 390 13.23 -13.37 10.76
C GLY A 390 11.92 -13.23 9.97
N SER A 391 10.91 -12.60 10.56
CA SER A 391 9.67 -12.26 9.87
C SER A 391 9.77 -10.92 9.14
N MET A 392 9.06 -10.77 8.02
CA MET A 392 8.98 -9.54 7.24
C MET A 392 7.53 -9.09 7.11
N HIS A 393 7.24 -7.87 7.54
CA HIS A 393 5.89 -7.28 7.61
C HIS A 393 5.76 -6.18 6.58
N ARG A 394 4.62 -6.10 5.90
CA ARG A 394 4.33 -5.09 4.87
C ARG A 394 3.39 -4.04 5.43
N TYR A 395 3.64 -2.80 5.05
CA TYR A 395 2.79 -1.65 5.31
C TYR A 395 2.59 -0.85 4.03
N LEU A 396 1.46 -0.16 3.94
CA LEU A 396 1.15 0.79 2.88
C LEU A 396 0.70 2.09 3.51
N ASP A 397 1.37 3.15 3.12
CA ASP A 397 1.04 4.54 3.41
C ASP A 397 0.53 5.15 2.10
N HIS A 398 -0.75 5.54 2.05
CA HIS A 398 -1.33 6.03 0.80
C HIS A 398 -0.84 7.44 0.44
N ASN A 399 -0.38 8.20 1.44
CA ASN A 399 0.14 9.54 1.27
C ASN A 399 1.42 9.74 2.10
N PRO A 400 2.52 9.07 1.73
CA PRO A 400 3.73 8.95 2.56
C PRO A 400 4.51 10.25 2.79
N HIS A 401 3.99 11.38 2.32
CA HIS A 401 4.65 12.68 2.29
C HIS A 401 3.79 13.81 2.87
N ASP A 402 2.75 13.49 3.63
CA ASP A 402 1.89 14.49 4.29
C ASP A 402 2.19 14.68 5.79
N GLY A 403 3.13 13.90 6.33
CA GLY A 403 3.61 14.04 7.70
C GLY A 403 2.66 13.47 8.76
N ASN A 404 1.65 12.68 8.37
CA ASN A 404 0.84 11.89 9.30
C ASN A 404 0.82 10.42 8.88
N ALA A 405 0.10 9.59 9.62
CA ALA A 405 0.01 8.15 9.36
C ALA A 405 -1.42 7.64 9.52
N ASP A 406 -2.40 8.50 9.25
CA ASP A 406 -3.81 8.13 9.33
C ASP A 406 -4.16 7.07 8.28
N ASP A 407 -3.45 7.07 7.16
CA ASP A 407 -3.57 6.14 6.02
C ASP A 407 -2.40 5.14 5.91
N LEU A 408 -1.59 5.02 6.96
CA LEU A 408 -0.58 3.97 7.14
C LEU A 408 -1.23 2.70 7.69
N ILE A 409 -1.37 1.69 6.83
CA ILE A 409 -2.09 0.45 7.09
C ILE A 409 -1.13 -0.73 7.05
N GLY A 410 -1.22 -1.62 8.04
CA GLY A 410 -0.54 -2.92 8.02
C GLY A 410 -1.19 -3.86 7.01
N GLN A 411 -0.38 -4.43 6.13
CA GLN A 411 -0.81 -5.29 5.02
C GLN A 411 -0.50 -6.78 5.26
N GLY A 412 -0.19 -7.14 6.52
CA GLY A 412 0.21 -8.49 6.91
C GLY A 412 1.70 -8.78 6.68
N THR A 413 2.05 -10.05 6.62
CA THR A 413 3.44 -10.51 6.46
C THR A 413 3.74 -10.88 5.01
N VAL A 414 4.96 -10.56 4.56
CA VAL A 414 5.57 -11.19 3.38
C VAL A 414 5.89 -12.64 3.71
N ASP A 415 6.62 -12.87 4.81
CA ASP A 415 6.85 -14.19 5.41
C ASP A 415 6.89 -14.08 6.93
N THR A 416 6.53 -15.17 7.60
CA THR A 416 6.62 -15.29 9.06
C THR A 416 8.00 -15.69 9.57
N SER A 417 8.92 -16.09 8.68
CA SER A 417 10.32 -16.45 8.98
C SER A 417 11.15 -16.45 7.70
N GLY A 418 12.46 -16.73 7.80
CA GLY A 418 13.33 -16.96 6.63
C GLY A 418 14.03 -15.71 6.08
N TRP A 419 13.83 -14.55 6.71
CA TRP A 419 14.70 -13.39 6.54
C TRP A 419 15.78 -13.44 7.61
N THR A 420 17.01 -13.79 7.24
CA THR A 420 18.12 -14.02 8.19
C THR A 420 19.25 -13.01 8.00
N GLN A 421 19.00 -11.95 7.25
CA GLN A 421 19.97 -10.91 6.95
C GLN A 421 20.17 -9.99 8.16
N THR A 422 21.41 -9.57 8.38
CA THR A 422 21.76 -8.57 9.41
C THR A 422 21.62 -7.13 8.90
N LEU A 423 21.71 -6.94 7.58
CA LEU A 423 21.49 -5.67 6.90
C LEU A 423 20.61 -5.89 5.68
N MET A 424 19.70 -4.96 5.41
CA MET A 424 18.85 -4.97 4.22
C MET A 424 18.67 -3.56 3.67
N SER A 425 18.51 -3.44 2.35
CA SER A 425 18.12 -2.20 1.68
C SER A 425 17.33 -2.50 0.42
N ALA A 426 16.17 -1.87 0.30
CA ALA A 426 15.36 -1.92 -0.92
C ALA A 426 15.88 -0.92 -1.95
N GLN A 427 15.82 -1.30 -3.23
CA GLN A 427 16.07 -0.39 -4.33
C GLN A 427 14.97 0.69 -4.38
N PRO A 428 15.32 1.99 -4.32
CA PRO A 428 14.34 3.06 -4.37
C PRO A 428 13.70 3.17 -5.76
N ALA A 429 12.50 3.78 -5.79
CA ALA A 429 11.72 4.05 -6.99
C ALA A 429 11.44 2.81 -7.88
N THR A 430 11.31 1.62 -7.25
CA THR A 430 10.90 0.38 -7.94
C THR A 430 9.41 0.06 -7.78
N VAL A 431 8.72 0.83 -6.95
CA VAL A 431 7.29 0.72 -6.66
C VAL A 431 6.64 2.10 -6.73
N SER A 432 5.43 2.16 -7.29
CA SER A 432 4.63 3.39 -7.46
C SER A 432 3.20 3.22 -6.97
#